data_AF-A0A956PFM9-F1
#
_entry.id   AF-A0A956PFM9-F1
#
_cell.length_a   1.000
_cell.length_b   1.000
_cell.length_c   1.000
_cell.angle_alpha   90.00
_cell.angle_beta   90.00
_cell.angle_gamma   90.00
#
_symmetry.space_group_name_H-M   'P 1'
#
loop_
_entity.id
_entity.type
_entity.pdbx_description
1 polymer ?
#
loop_
_entity_poly.entity_id
_entity_poly.type
_entity_poly.pdbx_seq_one_letter_code
_entity_poly.pdbx_strand_id
1 'polypeptide(L)'
;MDKKKALEVALSQIERQFGKGSIMKLGEAGGRFEVPVIPSGSIAIDVALGVGGFPRGRVTEIYGPESSGKTTLTLHVLAEAQKLGGIAAFIDVEHALDPVYAANIGVDLENLYVSQPDTGEQG
;
A
#
# COMPACT_ATOMS: atom_id res chain seq x y z
N MET A 1 25.29 -25.74 -28.25
CA MET A 1 24.33 -25.77 -27.13
C MET A 1 23.10 -24.99 -27.55
N ASP A 2 21.93 -25.59 -27.40
CA ASP A 2 20.66 -24.96 -27.76
C ASP A 2 20.33 -23.84 -26.77
N LYS A 3 20.01 -22.63 -27.27
CA LYS A 3 19.81 -21.41 -26.44
C LYS A 3 18.74 -21.63 -25.37
N LYS A 4 17.72 -22.43 -25.66
CA LYS A 4 16.64 -22.78 -24.73
C LYS A 4 17.15 -23.62 -23.55
N LYS A 5 18.06 -24.56 -23.81
CA LYS A 5 18.64 -25.43 -22.78
C LYS A 5 19.59 -24.67 -21.85
N ALA A 6 20.35 -23.70 -22.38
CA ALA A 6 21.18 -22.81 -21.57
C ALA A 6 20.32 -21.93 -20.64
N LEU A 7 19.20 -21.41 -21.16
CA LEU A 7 18.24 -20.64 -20.38
C LEU A 7 17.64 -21.47 -19.23
N GLU A 8 17.18 -22.69 -19.48
CA GLU A 8 16.62 -23.57 -18.45
C GLU A 8 17.62 -23.89 -17.32
N VAL A 9 18.89 -24.12 -17.67
CA VAL A 9 19.96 -24.35 -16.68
C VAL A 9 20.19 -23.10 -15.82
N ALA A 10 20.24 -21.92 -16.42
CA ALA A 10 20.42 -20.66 -15.69
C ALA A 10 19.25 -20.37 -14.75
N LEU A 11 18.01 -20.57 -15.21
CA LEU A 11 16.81 -20.42 -14.37
C LEU A 11 16.82 -21.39 -13.17
N SER A 12 17.19 -22.65 -13.40
CA SER A 12 17.31 -23.66 -12.33
C SER A 12 18.39 -23.31 -11.31
N GLN A 13 19.51 -22.72 -11.72
CA GLN A 13 20.57 -22.29 -10.81
C GLN A 13 20.10 -21.16 -9.89
N ILE A 14 19.34 -20.20 -10.43
CA ILE A 14 18.76 -19.09 -9.67
C ILE A 14 17.77 -19.63 -8.62
N GLU A 15 16.84 -20.52 -9.01
CA GLU A 15 15.91 -21.12 -8.04
C GLU A 15 16.59 -21.93 -6.94
N ARG A 16 17.67 -22.64 -7.26
CA ARG A 16 18.43 -23.41 -6.26
C ARG A 16 19.16 -22.52 -5.27
N GLN A 17 19.67 -21.36 -5.71
CA GLN A 17 20.40 -20.44 -4.85
C GLN A 17 19.49 -19.55 -4.01
N PHE A 18 18.36 -19.10 -4.57
CA PHE A 18 17.51 -18.06 -3.97
C PHE A 18 16.11 -18.54 -3.59
N GLY A 19 15.80 -19.82 -3.82
CA GLY A 19 14.51 -20.44 -3.50
C GLY A 19 13.54 -20.46 -4.68
N LYS A 20 12.52 -21.33 -4.58
CA LYS A 20 11.44 -21.43 -5.58
C LYS A 20 10.72 -20.09 -5.73
N GLY A 21 10.46 -19.66 -6.96
CA GLY A 21 9.79 -18.38 -7.25
C GLY A 21 10.70 -17.15 -7.27
N SER A 22 12.01 -17.32 -7.05
CA SER A 22 13.00 -16.24 -7.21
C SER A 22 13.13 -15.74 -8.65
N ILE A 23 12.74 -16.54 -9.63
CA ILE A 23 12.62 -16.14 -11.03
C ILE A 23 11.45 -16.87 -11.67
N MET A 24 10.57 -16.13 -12.34
CA MET A 24 9.39 -16.69 -13.00
C MET A 24 9.16 -15.94 -14.30
N LYS A 25 8.58 -16.60 -15.31
CA LYS A 25 8.06 -15.84 -16.45
C LYS A 25 6.81 -15.09 -16.01
N LEU A 26 6.76 -13.80 -16.34
CA LEU A 26 5.63 -12.94 -15.97
C LEU A 26 4.27 -13.48 -16.44
N GLY A 27 4.23 -14.18 -17.57
CA GLY A 27 3.01 -14.83 -18.08
C GLY A 27 2.72 -16.24 -17.53
N GLU A 28 3.67 -16.88 -16.86
CA GLU A 28 3.49 -18.16 -16.15
C GLU A 28 3.18 -17.96 -14.66
N ALA A 29 3.31 -16.72 -14.15
CA ALA A 29 2.64 -16.27 -12.94
C ALA A 29 1.13 -16.28 -13.18
N GLY A 30 0.55 -17.47 -13.14
CA GLY A 30 -0.87 -17.70 -13.39
C GLY A 30 -1.73 -16.86 -12.44
N GLY A 31 -2.63 -16.07 -13.03
CA GLY A 31 -3.57 -15.23 -12.28
C GLY A 31 -2.91 -14.00 -11.71
N ARG A 32 -3.68 -12.90 -11.67
CA ARG A 32 -3.36 -11.69 -10.90
C ARG A 32 -2.57 -12.09 -9.66
N PHE A 33 -1.35 -11.56 -9.49
CA PHE A 33 -0.78 -11.49 -8.15
C PHE A 33 -1.88 -10.83 -7.31
N GLU A 34 -2.57 -11.59 -6.46
CA GLU A 34 -3.53 -11.05 -5.52
C GLU A 34 -2.70 -10.26 -4.51
N VAL A 35 -2.33 -9.05 -4.90
CA VAL A 35 -1.65 -8.11 -4.03
C VAL A 35 -2.70 -7.74 -2.99
N PRO A 36 -2.47 -8.03 -1.71
CA PRO A 36 -3.40 -7.61 -0.67
C PRO A 36 -3.58 -6.09 -0.76
N VAL A 37 -4.81 -5.62 -0.76
CA VAL A 37 -5.12 -4.19 -0.88
C VAL A 37 -5.82 -3.66 0.37
N ILE A 38 -5.78 -2.33 0.55
CA ILE A 38 -6.63 -1.58 1.46
C ILE A 38 -7.56 -0.73 0.59
N PRO A 39 -8.88 -0.86 0.70
CA PRO A 39 -9.82 -0.04 -0.06
C PRO A 39 -9.61 1.45 0.19
N SER A 40 -9.91 2.28 -0.80
CA SER A 40 -9.77 3.74 -0.69
C SER A 40 -10.93 4.40 0.08
N GLY A 41 -11.99 3.65 0.38
CA GLY A 41 -13.29 4.18 0.81
C GLY A 41 -14.15 4.74 -0.33
N SER A 42 -13.71 4.62 -1.59
CA SER A 42 -14.44 5.07 -2.78
C SER A 42 -14.34 4.04 -3.90
N ILE A 43 -15.49 3.48 -4.27
CA ILE A 43 -15.57 2.48 -5.35
C ILE A 43 -14.98 3.00 -6.67
N ALA A 44 -15.11 4.30 -6.95
CA ALA A 44 -14.58 4.90 -8.17
C ALA A 44 -13.04 4.87 -8.21
N ILE A 45 -12.40 5.15 -7.07
CA ILE A 45 -10.94 5.12 -6.96
C ILE A 45 -10.45 3.67 -6.98
N ASP A 46 -11.10 2.77 -6.24
CA ASP A 46 -10.72 1.35 -6.19
C ASP A 46 -10.76 0.69 -7.57
N VAL A 47 -11.76 1.03 -8.37
CA VAL A 47 -11.87 0.60 -9.78
C VAL A 47 -10.77 1.23 -10.63
N ALA A 48 -10.52 2.54 -10.48
CA ALA A 48 -9.47 3.25 -11.23
C ALA A 48 -8.06 2.72 -10.92
N LEU A 49 -7.80 2.27 -9.69
CA LEU A 49 -6.55 1.62 -9.31
C LEU A 49 -6.38 0.22 -9.94
N GLY A 50 -7.45 -0.37 -10.48
CA GLY A 50 -7.43 -1.63 -11.24
C GLY A 50 -7.22 -2.90 -10.40
N VAL A 51 -6.73 -2.75 -9.16
CA VAL A 51 -6.49 -3.83 -8.19
C VAL A 51 -7.47 -3.79 -7.01
N GLY A 52 -8.40 -2.82 -6.98
CA GLY A 52 -9.44 -2.73 -5.96
C GLY A 52 -9.04 -1.99 -4.67
N GLY A 53 -7.95 -1.23 -4.69
CA GLY A 53 -7.49 -0.42 -3.57
C GLY A 53 -5.98 -0.16 -3.58
N PHE A 54 -5.47 0.36 -2.47
CA PHE A 54 -4.04 0.63 -2.28
C PHE A 54 -3.28 -0.66 -1.96
N PRO A 55 -2.22 -1.01 -2.71
CA PRO A 55 -1.48 -2.25 -2.51
C PRO A 55 -0.64 -2.23 -1.22
N ARG A 56 -0.76 -3.27 -0.41
CA ARG A 56 0.07 -3.46 0.79
C ARG A 56 1.54 -3.69 0.44
N GLY A 57 2.42 -3.24 1.32
CA GLY A 57 3.88 -3.39 1.16
C GLY A 57 4.47 -2.51 0.06
N ARG A 58 3.77 -1.44 -0.34
CA ARG A 58 4.20 -0.49 -1.36
C ARG A 58 4.04 0.94 -0.86
N VAL A 59 4.89 1.84 -1.35
CA VAL A 59 4.76 3.28 -1.14
C VAL A 59 3.74 3.82 -2.14
N THR A 60 2.83 4.66 -1.66
CA THR A 60 1.83 5.37 -2.46
C THR A 60 1.99 6.87 -2.23
N GLU A 61 1.96 7.66 -3.30
CA GLU A 61 1.96 9.12 -3.23
C GLU A 61 0.59 9.67 -3.64
N ILE A 62 0.00 10.53 -2.80
CA ILE A 62 -1.22 11.29 -3.09
C ILE A 62 -0.83 12.78 -3.06
N TYR A 63 -0.80 13.42 -4.23
CA TYR A 63 -0.39 14.82 -4.37
C TYR A 63 -1.47 15.68 -5.02
N GLY A 64 -1.38 16.99 -4.85
CA GLY A 64 -2.35 17.95 -5.37
C GLY A 64 -2.40 19.25 -4.56
N PRO A 65 -3.14 20.26 -5.04
CA PRO A 65 -3.25 21.57 -4.37
C PRO A 65 -3.76 21.49 -2.93
N GLU A 66 -3.53 22.54 -2.15
CA GLU A 66 -4.20 22.69 -0.85
C GLU A 66 -5.72 22.56 -1.02
N SER A 67 -6.39 21.96 -0.03
CA SER A 67 -7.84 21.71 -0.06
C SER A 67 -8.34 20.78 -1.20
N SER A 68 -7.46 20.05 -1.90
CA SER A 68 -7.88 19.09 -2.93
C SER A 68 -8.42 17.76 -2.39
N GLY A 69 -8.52 17.60 -1.07
CA GLY A 69 -9.04 16.38 -0.42
C GLY A 69 -8.00 15.27 -0.15
N LYS A 70 -6.69 15.57 -0.25
CA LYS A 70 -5.62 14.58 0.01
C LYS A 70 -5.75 13.95 1.39
N THR A 71 -5.81 14.79 2.43
CA THR A 71 -5.93 14.35 3.83
C THR A 71 -7.21 13.56 4.04
N THR A 72 -8.33 14.00 3.46
CA THR A 72 -9.60 13.26 3.50
C THR A 72 -9.46 11.85 2.93
N LEU A 73 -8.84 11.71 1.75
CA LEU A 73 -8.60 10.40 1.14
C LEU A 73 -7.69 9.54 2.03
N THR A 74 -6.61 10.10 2.56
CA THR A 74 -5.72 9.40 3.49
C THR A 74 -6.45 8.90 4.73
N LEU A 75 -7.34 9.72 5.32
CA LEU A 75 -8.14 9.33 6.48
C LEU A 75 -9.14 8.21 6.14
N HIS A 76 -9.73 8.20 4.94
CA HIS A 76 -10.57 7.08 4.49
C HIS A 76 -9.78 5.78 4.36
N VAL A 77 -8.60 5.83 3.74
CA VAL A 77 -7.71 4.65 3.65
C VAL A 77 -7.34 4.13 5.03
N LEU A 78 -7.08 5.04 5.96
CA LEU A 78 -6.76 4.72 7.34
C LEU A 78 -7.94 4.02 8.04
N ALA A 79 -9.14 4.57 7.92
CA ALA A 79 -10.36 3.97 8.45
C ALA A 79 -10.62 2.58 7.85
N GLU A 80 -10.45 2.41 6.54
CA GLU A 80 -10.58 1.10 5.88
C GLU A 80 -9.52 0.10 6.37
N ALA A 81 -8.29 0.54 6.61
CA ALA A 81 -7.26 -0.32 7.19
C ALA A 81 -7.65 -0.81 8.60
N GLN A 82 -8.19 0.07 9.45
CA GLN A 82 -8.67 -0.26 10.79
C GLN A 82 -9.90 -1.18 10.76
N LYS A 83 -10.87 -0.95 9.85
CA LYS A 83 -12.05 -1.82 9.67
C LYS A 83 -11.67 -3.26 9.30
N LEU A 84 -10.56 -3.44 8.58
CA LEU A 84 -10.01 -4.76 8.25
C LEU A 84 -9.19 -5.38 9.41
N GLY A 85 -9.24 -4.80 10.61
CA GLY A 85 -8.50 -5.26 11.79
C GLY A 85 -7.02 -4.87 11.78
N GLY A 86 -6.62 -3.94 10.91
CA GLY A 86 -5.25 -3.43 10.84
C GLY A 86 -4.96 -2.35 11.89
N ILE A 87 -3.68 -2.15 12.16
CA ILE A 87 -3.19 -1.03 12.97
C ILE A 87 -2.77 0.10 12.02
N ALA A 88 -3.09 1.34 12.38
CA ALA A 88 -2.73 2.52 11.62
C ALA A 88 -1.88 3.49 12.44
N ALA A 89 -0.97 4.18 11.75
CA ALA A 89 -0.21 5.28 12.29
C ALA A 89 -0.33 6.50 11.36
N PHE A 90 -0.37 7.70 11.95
CA PHE A 90 -0.40 8.97 11.24
C PHE A 90 0.76 9.84 11.69
N ILE A 91 1.60 10.26 10.74
CA ILE A 91 2.73 11.16 11.01
C ILE A 91 2.30 12.55 10.57
N ASP A 92 2.00 13.42 11.53
CA ASP A 92 1.48 14.76 11.31
C ASP A 92 2.60 15.79 11.44
N VAL A 93 3.23 16.11 10.30
CA VAL A 93 4.25 17.17 10.21
C VAL A 93 3.60 18.56 10.08
N GLU A 94 2.34 18.63 9.64
CA GLU A 94 1.64 19.90 9.40
C GLU A 94 0.89 20.41 10.64
N HIS A 95 0.83 19.62 11.72
CA HIS A 95 0.02 19.88 12.92
C HIS A 95 -1.45 20.25 12.57
N ALA A 96 -1.99 19.65 11.51
CA ALA A 96 -3.24 20.04 10.88
C ALA A 96 -4.35 18.98 10.99
N LEU A 97 -4.06 17.85 11.66
CA LEU A 97 -5.06 16.80 11.84
C LEU A 97 -6.19 17.26 12.77
N ASP A 98 -7.42 17.25 12.27
CA ASP A 98 -8.64 17.43 13.06
C ASP A 98 -9.19 16.06 13.51
N PRO A 99 -9.10 15.72 14.82
CA PRO A 99 -9.61 14.45 15.33
C PRO A 99 -11.13 14.29 15.16
N VAL A 100 -11.90 15.38 15.28
CA VAL A 100 -13.36 15.33 15.15
C VAL A 100 -13.73 14.95 13.73
N TYR A 101 -13.07 15.56 12.74
CA TYR A 101 -13.25 15.22 11.34
C TYR A 101 -12.84 13.77 11.03
N ALA A 102 -11.69 13.32 11.54
CA ALA A 102 -11.22 11.96 11.35
C ALA A 102 -12.19 10.91 11.95
N ALA A 103 -12.72 11.15 13.15
CA ALA A 103 -13.73 10.28 13.76
C ALA A 103 -15.01 10.20 12.91
N ASN A 104 -15.46 11.33 12.36
CA ASN A 104 -16.64 11.36 11.48
C ASN A 104 -16.45 10.59 10.16
N ILE A 105 -15.21 10.50 9.66
CA ILE A 105 -14.84 9.64 8.52
C ILE A 105 -14.91 8.14 8.89
N GLY A 106 -14.81 7.81 10.17
CA GLY A 106 -14.80 6.45 10.69
C GLY A 106 -13.42 5.96 11.11
N VAL A 107 -12.47 6.87 11.34
CA VAL A 107 -11.19 6.54 11.96
C VAL A 107 -11.43 6.20 13.44
N ASP A 108 -10.90 5.07 13.88
CA ASP A 108 -10.84 4.70 15.28
C ASP A 108 -9.67 5.46 15.93
N LEU A 109 -10.02 6.56 16.60
CA LEU A 109 -9.06 7.44 17.26
C LEU A 109 -8.40 6.80 18.48
N GLU A 110 -9.08 5.88 19.17
CA GLU A 110 -8.52 5.23 20.37
C GLU A 110 -7.36 4.32 20.01
N ASN A 111 -7.42 3.71 18.82
CA ASN A 111 -6.40 2.79 18.30
C ASN A 111 -5.54 3.41 17.18
N LEU A 112 -5.56 4.74 17.04
CA LEU A 112 -4.70 5.45 16.09
C LEU A 112 -3.40 5.90 16.76
N TYR A 113 -2.26 5.44 16.22
CA TYR A 113 -0.96 5.95 16.62
C TYR A 113 -0.68 7.28 15.91
N VAL A 114 -0.29 8.32 16.64
CA VAL A 114 0.05 9.63 16.07
C VAL A 114 1.46 10.03 16.48
N SER A 115 2.24 10.53 15.52
CA SER A 115 3.53 11.18 15.77
C SER A 115 3.52 12.59 15.20
N GLN A 116 4.01 13.55 15.97
CA GLN A 116 4.20 14.94 15.58
C GLN A 116 5.67 15.30 15.75
N PRO A 117 6.52 14.96 14.76
CA PRO A 117 7.96 15.19 14.85
C PRO A 117 8.29 16.68 14.61
N ASP A 118 9.38 17.15 15.22
CA ASP A 118 9.90 18.50 15.01
C ASP A 118 10.60 18.63 13.64
N THR A 119 11.17 17.52 13.12
CA THR A 119 11.81 17.46 11.78
C THR A 119 11.50 16.16 11.03
N GLY A 120 11.67 16.15 9.70
CA GLY A 120 11.38 14.97 8.87
C GLY A 120 12.33 13.79 9.08
N GLU A 121 13.55 14.05 9.57
CA GLU A 121 14.58 13.05 9.87
C GLU A 121 14.44 12.45 11.28
N GLN A 122 13.51 12.95 12.08
CA GLN A 122 13.35 12.55 13.47
C GLN A 122 12.70 11.15 13.55
N GLY A 123 13.45 10.19 14.08
CA GLY A 123 13.05 8.79 14.26
C GLY A 123 13.67 8.19 15.50
#